data_AF-A0A2T3JHP3-F1
#
_entry.id   AF-A0A2T3JHP3-F1
#
_cell.length_a   1.000
_cell.length_b   1.000
_cell.length_c   1.000
_cell.angle_alpha   90.00
_cell.angle_beta   90.00
_cell.angle_gamma   90.00
#
_symmetry.space_group_name_H-M   'P 1'
#
loop_
_entity.id
_entity.type
_entity.pdbx_description
1 polymer ?
#
loop_
_entity_poly.entity_id
_entity_poly.type
_entity_poly.pdbx_seq_one_letter_code
_entity_poly.pdbx_strand_id
1 'polypeptide(L)'
;MKKLSLAILLSALLSTTAFASENAVDHSNHMATKATTSLEASKTMMDDSMAAMSGMHTLKLTGDPDLDFVAGMLPHHEGAIVMSESILPTLTDPAVHQLAVDIIKSQKEEVVYMKHWLATHKEIPQDQRDIANSKEMMTKSMKIMHNMMEVKLTGNPNVDFVAGMIPHHEAAVEMAEVIMPYLKDQSTKTFATDIVKAQLKEIAFMKTWLKANAPAMQKITPTKDMAGHDHH
;
A
#
# COMPACT_ATOMS: atom_id res chain seq x y z
N MET A 1 59.60 -4.08 27.61
CA MET A 1 60.76 -3.15 27.59
C MET A 1 61.83 -3.70 26.67
N LYS A 2 62.46 -2.81 25.86
CA LYS A 2 63.60 -3.01 24.93
C LYS A 2 63.22 -3.59 23.55
N LYS A 3 63.56 -3.00 22.40
CA LYS A 3 64.35 -1.80 22.03
C LYS A 3 63.94 -1.34 20.61
N LEU A 4 63.98 -0.03 20.40
CA LEU A 4 64.01 0.66 19.10
C LEU A 4 65.17 0.17 18.24
N SER A 5 65.00 0.13 16.91
CA SER A 5 66.08 0.45 15.96
C SER A 5 65.49 1.05 14.68
N LEU A 6 65.85 2.32 14.50
CA LEU A 6 65.59 3.21 13.39
C LEU A 6 66.67 2.95 12.33
N ALA A 7 66.29 2.68 11.09
CA ALA A 7 67.19 2.73 9.94
C ALA A 7 66.66 3.75 8.94
N ILE A 8 67.36 4.89 8.86
CA ILE A 8 67.22 5.91 7.84
C ILE A 8 68.16 5.51 6.70
N LEU A 9 67.65 5.41 5.48
CA LEU A 9 68.45 5.44 4.26
C LEU A 9 67.77 6.37 3.26
N LEU A 10 68.55 7.37 2.83
CA LEU A 10 68.16 8.54 2.05
C LEU A 10 68.72 8.41 0.62
N SER A 11 68.01 9.03 -0.34
CA SER A 11 68.33 9.34 -1.75
C SER A 11 68.10 8.21 -2.79
N ALA A 12 67.47 8.43 -3.95
CA ALA A 12 67.41 9.63 -4.80
C ALA A 12 66.10 9.76 -5.63
N LEU A 13 65.81 11.01 -6.04
CA LEU A 13 64.75 11.50 -6.94
C LEU A 13 64.97 11.05 -8.43
N LEU A 14 64.09 11.16 -9.45
CA LEU A 14 62.85 11.90 -9.75
C LEU A 14 62.17 11.31 -11.03
N SER A 15 60.83 11.39 -11.12
CA SER A 15 59.92 11.51 -12.30
C SER A 15 59.90 10.39 -13.39
N THR A 16 58.77 9.91 -13.95
CA THR A 16 57.48 10.52 -14.32
C THR A 16 56.29 9.51 -14.25
N THR A 17 55.08 10.06 -14.40
CA THR A 17 53.70 9.59 -14.24
C THR A 17 53.24 8.31 -14.97
N ALA A 18 52.43 7.49 -14.29
CA ALA A 18 51.07 7.11 -14.73
C ALA A 18 50.27 6.53 -13.54
N PHE A 19 49.23 7.25 -13.11
CA PHE A 19 48.23 6.77 -12.17
C PHE A 19 47.06 6.10 -12.89
N ALA A 20 46.47 5.16 -12.16
CA ALA A 20 45.08 4.68 -12.23
C ALA A 20 44.70 3.69 -13.34
N SER A 21 44.65 2.43 -12.91
CA SER A 21 43.59 1.49 -13.26
C SER A 21 42.23 2.09 -12.91
N GLU A 22 41.31 2.17 -13.88
CA GLU A 22 39.87 2.20 -13.61
C GLU A 22 39.11 1.66 -14.82
N ASN A 23 38.59 0.43 -14.69
CA ASN A 23 37.44 0.01 -15.48
C ASN A 23 36.24 0.80 -14.94
N ALA A 24 35.93 1.94 -15.55
CA ALA A 24 34.66 2.62 -15.36
C ALA A 24 33.55 1.73 -15.96
N VAL A 25 32.83 1.02 -15.09
CA VAL A 25 31.57 0.38 -15.46
C VAL A 25 30.56 1.50 -15.72
N ASP A 26 29.90 1.45 -16.88
CA ASP A 26 28.83 2.38 -17.25
C ASP A 26 27.63 2.21 -16.29
N HIS A 27 27.52 3.11 -15.31
CA HIS A 27 26.44 3.11 -14.32
C HIS A 27 25.13 3.74 -14.85
N SER A 28 25.13 4.31 -16.06
CA SER A 28 24.01 5.08 -16.61
C SER A 28 22.87 4.17 -17.08
N ASN A 29 23.20 3.06 -17.75
CA ASN A 29 22.23 2.09 -18.23
C ASN A 29 21.61 1.21 -17.11
N HIS A 30 22.32 1.01 -16.01
CA HIS A 30 21.81 0.24 -14.86
C HIS A 30 20.75 1.01 -14.05
N MET A 31 20.83 2.34 -13.97
CA MET A 31 19.83 3.16 -13.27
C MET A 31 18.53 3.31 -14.07
N ALA A 32 18.64 3.50 -15.39
CA ALA A 32 17.47 3.61 -16.27
C ALA A 32 16.65 2.31 -16.27
N THR A 33 17.30 1.15 -16.39
CA THR A 33 16.65 -0.18 -16.37
C THR A 33 16.02 -0.49 -15.02
N LYS A 34 16.69 -0.19 -13.89
CA LYS A 34 16.13 -0.38 -12.54
C LYS A 34 14.93 0.53 -12.25
N ALA A 35 14.92 1.75 -12.77
CA ALA A 35 13.78 2.66 -12.65
C ALA A 35 12.59 2.18 -13.50
N THR A 36 12.83 1.64 -14.70
CA THR A 36 11.75 1.05 -15.52
C THR A 36 11.14 -0.18 -14.86
N THR A 37 11.97 -1.07 -14.29
CA THR A 37 11.47 -2.26 -13.59
C THR A 37 10.67 -1.92 -12.32
N SER A 38 10.99 -0.81 -11.65
CA SER A 38 10.31 -0.39 -10.42
C SER A 38 8.93 0.20 -10.70
N LEU A 39 8.78 0.98 -11.79
CA LEU A 39 7.47 1.50 -12.21
C LEU A 39 6.53 0.39 -12.69
N GLU A 40 7.06 -0.57 -13.46
CA GLU A 40 6.24 -1.71 -13.91
C GLU A 40 5.78 -2.56 -12.72
N ALA A 41 6.63 -2.79 -11.71
CA ALA A 41 6.22 -3.47 -10.48
C ALA A 41 5.09 -2.73 -9.75
N SER A 42 5.18 -1.40 -9.61
CA SER A 42 4.11 -0.59 -9.02
C SER A 42 2.79 -0.69 -9.80
N LYS A 43 2.83 -0.74 -11.14
CA LYS A 43 1.63 -0.92 -11.98
C LYS A 43 1.02 -2.30 -11.78
N THR A 44 1.83 -3.36 -11.87
CA THR A 44 1.39 -4.74 -11.65
C THR A 44 0.76 -4.91 -10.27
N MET A 45 1.37 -4.34 -9.22
CA MET A 45 0.79 -4.32 -7.88
C MET A 45 -0.63 -3.73 -7.86
N MET A 46 -0.85 -2.58 -8.49
CA MET A 46 -2.17 -1.94 -8.54
C MET A 46 -3.17 -2.78 -9.34
N ASP A 47 -2.77 -3.26 -10.52
CA ASP A 47 -3.63 -4.06 -11.40
C ASP A 47 -4.06 -5.38 -10.73
N ASP A 48 -3.11 -6.10 -10.12
CA ASP A 48 -3.37 -7.36 -9.43
C ASP A 48 -4.30 -7.14 -8.22
N SER A 49 -4.06 -6.08 -7.44
CA SER A 49 -4.90 -5.73 -6.29
C SER A 49 -6.33 -5.42 -6.72
N MET A 50 -6.51 -4.61 -7.77
CA MET A 50 -7.83 -4.28 -8.31
C MET A 50 -8.56 -5.52 -8.86
N ALA A 51 -7.83 -6.44 -9.50
CA ALA A 51 -8.39 -7.71 -9.97
C ALA A 51 -8.87 -8.58 -8.80
N ALA A 52 -8.12 -8.65 -7.70
CA ALA A 52 -8.49 -9.37 -6.49
C ALA A 52 -9.74 -8.77 -5.81
N MET A 53 -9.90 -7.44 -5.85
CA MET A 53 -11.08 -6.74 -5.31
C MET A 53 -12.30 -6.76 -6.23
N SER A 54 -12.23 -7.38 -7.42
CA SER A 54 -13.34 -7.41 -8.38
C SER A 54 -14.63 -8.02 -7.81
N GLY A 55 -14.52 -8.92 -6.81
CA GLY A 55 -15.66 -9.46 -6.08
C GLY A 55 -16.54 -8.40 -5.41
N MET A 56 -15.97 -7.28 -4.97
CA MET A 56 -16.73 -6.21 -4.32
C MET A 56 -17.70 -5.50 -5.29
N HIS A 57 -17.34 -5.39 -6.56
CA HIS A 57 -18.17 -4.77 -7.61
C HIS A 57 -19.34 -5.66 -8.06
N THR A 58 -19.21 -6.98 -7.87
CA THR A 58 -20.20 -7.97 -8.29
C THR A 58 -21.05 -8.49 -7.13
N LEU A 59 -20.75 -8.04 -5.91
CA LEU A 59 -21.45 -8.45 -4.70
C LEU A 59 -22.95 -8.10 -4.78
N LYS A 60 -23.79 -9.10 -4.59
CA LYS A 60 -25.25 -8.92 -4.48
C LYS A 60 -25.59 -8.67 -3.01
N LEU A 61 -25.96 -7.44 -2.70
CA LEU A 61 -26.37 -7.06 -1.35
C LEU A 61 -27.68 -7.74 -0.97
N THR A 62 -27.68 -8.33 0.21
CA THR A 62 -28.82 -9.06 0.79
C THR A 62 -29.68 -8.17 1.67
N GLY A 63 -29.12 -7.07 2.17
CA GLY A 63 -29.72 -6.22 3.19
C GLY A 63 -29.54 -6.74 4.63
N ASP A 64 -28.89 -7.88 4.80
CA ASP A 64 -28.35 -8.31 6.08
C ASP A 64 -27.01 -7.57 6.31
N PRO A 65 -26.93 -6.66 7.29
CA PRO A 65 -25.76 -5.81 7.47
C PRO A 65 -24.51 -6.59 7.88
N ASP A 66 -24.66 -7.68 8.63
CA ASP A 66 -23.53 -8.50 9.06
C ASP A 66 -22.98 -9.29 7.87
N LEU A 67 -23.87 -9.92 7.09
CA LEU A 67 -23.48 -10.69 5.92
C LEU A 67 -22.86 -9.80 4.85
N ASP A 68 -23.50 -8.68 4.51
CA ASP A 68 -23.03 -7.78 3.46
C ASP A 68 -21.68 -7.13 3.84
N PHE A 69 -21.45 -6.83 5.12
CA PHE A 69 -20.16 -6.33 5.61
C PHE A 69 -19.06 -7.39 5.44
N VAL A 70 -19.25 -8.60 5.95
CA VAL A 70 -18.23 -9.66 5.88
C VAL A 70 -17.98 -10.09 4.43
N ALA A 71 -19.04 -10.21 3.63
CA ALA A 71 -18.92 -10.58 2.22
C ALA A 71 -18.23 -9.48 1.38
N GLY A 72 -18.41 -8.21 1.73
CA GLY A 72 -17.68 -7.10 1.11
C GLY A 72 -16.22 -6.99 1.57
N MET A 73 -15.98 -7.20 2.87
CA MET A 73 -14.65 -7.06 3.47
C MET A 73 -13.69 -8.18 3.02
N LEU A 74 -14.23 -9.34 2.62
CA LEU A 74 -13.43 -10.46 2.10
C LEU A 74 -12.61 -10.10 0.85
N PRO A 75 -13.21 -9.74 -0.30
CA PRO A 75 -12.44 -9.36 -1.49
C PRO A 75 -11.58 -8.10 -1.24
N HIS A 76 -12.01 -7.21 -0.35
CA HIS A 76 -11.21 -6.06 0.07
C HIS A 76 -9.90 -6.49 0.77
N HIS A 77 -9.95 -7.45 1.70
CA HIS A 77 -8.73 -7.97 2.33
C HIS A 77 -7.87 -8.78 1.36
N GLU A 78 -8.49 -9.55 0.46
CA GLU A 78 -7.76 -10.24 -0.61
C GLU A 78 -7.00 -9.24 -1.50
N GLY A 79 -7.58 -8.06 -1.77
CA GLY A 79 -6.92 -6.93 -2.43
C GLY A 79 -5.64 -6.45 -1.75
N ALA A 80 -5.68 -6.23 -0.43
CA ALA A 80 -4.52 -5.78 0.35
C ALA A 80 -3.41 -6.84 0.43
N ILE A 81 -3.79 -8.11 0.58
CA ILE A 81 -2.84 -9.24 0.57
C ILE A 81 -2.12 -9.29 -0.77
N VAL A 82 -2.86 -9.27 -1.89
CA VAL A 82 -2.28 -9.33 -3.23
C VAL A 82 -1.40 -8.11 -3.50
N MET A 83 -1.85 -6.90 -3.12
CA MET A 83 -1.05 -5.68 -3.23
C MET A 83 0.28 -5.81 -2.49
N SER A 84 0.24 -6.33 -1.25
CA SER A 84 1.42 -6.50 -0.41
C SER A 84 2.35 -7.58 -0.95
N GLU A 85 1.83 -8.73 -1.37
CA GLU A 85 2.62 -9.84 -1.93
C GLU A 85 3.29 -9.45 -3.26
N SER A 86 2.56 -8.75 -4.14
CA SER A 86 3.04 -8.36 -5.48
C SER A 86 4.26 -7.42 -5.39
N ILE A 87 4.22 -6.45 -4.47
CA ILE A 87 5.29 -5.45 -4.36
C ILE A 87 6.42 -5.85 -3.41
N LEU A 88 6.19 -6.78 -2.48
CA LEU A 88 7.14 -7.17 -1.42
C LEU A 88 8.59 -7.39 -1.93
N PRO A 89 8.84 -8.08 -3.05
CA PRO A 89 10.21 -8.33 -3.54
C PRO A 89 10.97 -7.06 -3.96
N THR A 90 10.26 -5.95 -4.15
CA THR A 90 10.83 -4.67 -4.61
C THR A 90 10.98 -3.64 -3.48
N LEU A 91 10.39 -3.91 -2.31
CA LEU A 91 10.47 -3.03 -1.15
C LEU A 91 11.88 -3.04 -0.58
N THR A 92 12.46 -1.84 -0.45
CA THR A 92 13.84 -1.64 -0.03
C THR A 92 13.94 -0.89 1.30
N ASP A 93 12.88 -0.18 1.69
CA ASP A 93 12.76 0.41 3.03
C ASP A 93 12.35 -0.70 4.03
N PRO A 94 13.15 -0.98 5.07
CA PRO A 94 12.85 -2.04 6.03
C PRO A 94 11.52 -1.86 6.78
N ALA A 95 11.11 -0.61 7.05
CA ALA A 95 9.86 -0.34 7.76
C ALA A 95 8.66 -0.58 6.84
N VAL A 96 8.75 -0.22 5.56
CA VAL A 96 7.70 -0.51 4.57
C VAL A 96 7.63 -1.99 4.24
N HIS A 97 8.78 -2.67 4.14
CA HIS A 97 8.82 -4.12 3.99
C HIS A 97 8.15 -4.82 5.17
N GLN A 98 8.43 -4.39 6.41
CA GLN A 98 7.79 -4.98 7.59
C GLN A 98 6.28 -4.70 7.61
N LEU A 99 5.84 -3.49 7.24
CA LEU A 99 4.42 -3.18 7.09
C LEU A 99 3.72 -4.16 6.13
N ALA A 100 4.30 -4.41 4.95
CA ALA A 100 3.73 -5.36 3.99
C ALA A 100 3.65 -6.79 4.55
N VAL A 101 4.70 -7.26 5.24
CA VAL A 101 4.69 -8.58 5.93
C VAL A 101 3.60 -8.65 6.99
N ASP A 102 3.44 -7.60 7.79
CA ASP A 102 2.45 -7.54 8.86
C ASP A 102 1.02 -7.57 8.29
N ILE A 103 0.76 -6.78 7.24
CA ILE A 103 -0.53 -6.78 6.50
C ILE A 103 -0.84 -8.18 5.94
N ILE A 104 0.12 -8.81 5.27
CA ILE A 104 -0.07 -10.16 4.71
C ILE A 104 -0.45 -11.13 5.82
N LYS A 105 0.23 -11.08 6.96
CA LYS A 105 -0.01 -11.99 8.08
C LYS A 105 -1.38 -11.77 8.69
N SER A 106 -1.70 -10.54 9.11
CA SER A 106 -2.96 -10.24 9.78
C SER A 106 -4.16 -10.49 8.87
N GLN A 107 -4.12 -9.97 7.65
CA GLN A 107 -5.27 -10.07 6.75
C GLN A 107 -5.50 -11.51 6.25
N LYS A 108 -4.46 -12.35 6.17
CA LYS A 108 -4.66 -13.79 5.90
C LYS A 108 -5.41 -14.48 7.04
N GLU A 109 -5.10 -14.16 8.29
CA GLU A 109 -5.83 -14.68 9.46
C GLU A 109 -7.30 -14.20 9.43
N GLU A 110 -7.54 -12.94 9.08
CA GLU A 110 -8.88 -12.36 8.95
C GLU A 110 -9.67 -12.95 7.76
N VAL A 111 -9.04 -13.22 6.63
CA VAL A 111 -9.66 -13.92 5.49
C VAL A 111 -10.12 -15.34 5.87
N VAL A 112 -9.33 -16.07 6.67
CA VAL A 112 -9.74 -17.38 7.19
C VAL A 112 -10.97 -17.24 8.10
N TYR A 113 -10.95 -16.25 8.99
CA TYR A 113 -12.10 -15.93 9.83
C TYR A 113 -13.35 -15.62 9.00
N MET A 114 -13.27 -14.70 8.03
CA MET A 114 -14.41 -14.29 7.20
C MET A 114 -14.96 -15.46 6.38
N LYS A 115 -14.09 -16.30 5.79
CA LYS A 115 -14.52 -17.51 5.08
C LYS A 115 -15.27 -18.48 5.99
N HIS A 116 -14.80 -18.67 7.21
CA HIS A 116 -15.50 -19.52 8.19
C HIS A 116 -16.83 -18.91 8.64
N TRP A 117 -16.85 -17.60 8.91
CA TRP A 117 -18.04 -16.87 9.30
C TRP A 117 -19.11 -16.95 8.20
N LEU A 118 -18.76 -16.69 6.94
CA LEU A 118 -19.68 -16.77 5.80
C LEU A 118 -20.23 -18.19 5.57
N ALA A 119 -19.44 -19.23 5.84
CA ALA A 119 -19.89 -20.61 5.68
C ALA A 119 -20.88 -21.08 6.77
N THR A 120 -20.90 -20.40 7.91
CA THR A 120 -21.66 -20.82 9.09
C THR A 120 -22.81 -19.89 9.45
N HIS A 121 -22.73 -18.63 9.01
CA HIS A 121 -23.75 -17.63 9.27
C HIS A 121 -25.06 -17.94 8.53
N LYS A 122 -26.18 -17.64 9.19
CA LYS A 122 -27.51 -17.75 8.61
C LYS A 122 -28.09 -16.36 8.50
N GLU A 123 -28.51 -15.99 7.30
CA GLU A 123 -29.15 -14.70 7.05
C GLU A 123 -30.31 -14.44 8.02
N ILE A 124 -30.41 -13.19 8.46
CA ILE A 124 -31.57 -12.74 9.24
C ILE A 124 -32.87 -12.81 8.42
N PRO A 125 -34.04 -12.86 9.07
CA PRO A 125 -35.34 -12.79 8.40
C PRO A 125 -35.45 -11.60 7.43
N GLN A 126 -36.11 -11.80 6.28
CA GLN A 126 -36.22 -10.79 5.21
C GLN A 126 -36.84 -9.47 5.68
N ASP A 127 -37.79 -9.52 6.61
CA ASP A 127 -38.46 -8.36 7.19
C ASP A 127 -37.56 -7.54 8.15
N GLN A 128 -36.39 -8.05 8.50
CA GLN A 128 -35.38 -7.38 9.33
C GLN A 128 -34.22 -6.82 8.51
N ARG A 129 -34.23 -7.04 7.19
CA ARG A 129 -33.18 -6.59 6.28
C ARG A 129 -33.43 -5.16 5.82
N ASP A 130 -32.34 -4.42 5.71
CA ASP A 130 -32.36 -3.06 5.18
C ASP A 130 -31.20 -2.85 4.21
N ILE A 131 -31.53 -2.98 2.92
CA ILE A 131 -30.56 -2.83 1.84
C ILE A 131 -30.02 -1.40 1.72
N ALA A 132 -30.69 -0.39 2.29
CA ALA A 132 -30.22 0.99 2.22
C ALA A 132 -28.89 1.16 2.96
N ASN A 133 -28.74 0.53 4.13
CA ASN A 133 -27.51 0.61 4.94
C ASN A 133 -26.33 -0.05 4.22
N SER A 134 -26.54 -1.25 3.68
CA SER A 134 -25.50 -1.96 2.89
C SER A 134 -25.10 -1.17 1.64
N LYS A 135 -26.07 -0.53 0.97
CA LYS A 135 -25.79 0.34 -0.20
C LYS A 135 -24.99 1.57 0.18
N GLU A 136 -25.32 2.22 1.30
CA GLU A 136 -24.58 3.39 1.78
C GLU A 136 -23.13 3.02 2.10
N MET A 137 -22.92 1.92 2.85
CA MET A 137 -21.60 1.37 3.16
C MET A 137 -20.78 1.14 1.90
N MET A 138 -21.34 0.42 0.91
CA MET A 138 -20.64 0.14 -0.35
C MET A 138 -20.38 1.40 -1.16
N THR A 139 -21.33 2.33 -1.23
CA THR A 139 -21.18 3.57 -2.00
C THR A 139 -20.07 4.46 -1.44
N LYS A 140 -20.03 4.64 -0.12
CA LYS A 140 -19.03 5.49 0.54
C LYS A 140 -17.63 4.88 0.48
N SER A 141 -17.51 3.59 0.76
CA SER A 141 -16.22 2.89 0.69
C SER A 141 -15.66 2.83 -0.74
N MET A 142 -16.49 2.55 -1.75
CA MET A 142 -16.08 2.59 -3.16
C MET A 142 -15.59 3.96 -3.59
N LYS A 143 -16.24 5.03 -3.10
CA LYS A 143 -15.79 6.40 -3.37
C LYS A 143 -14.39 6.66 -2.81
N ILE A 144 -14.04 6.10 -1.65
CA ILE A 144 -12.69 6.21 -1.09
C ILE A 144 -11.71 5.33 -1.87
N MET A 145 -12.11 4.10 -2.23
CA MET A 145 -11.29 3.21 -3.08
C MET A 145 -10.94 3.84 -4.43
N HIS A 146 -11.80 4.68 -5.01
CA HIS A 146 -11.45 5.42 -6.22
C HIS A 146 -10.21 6.31 -6.04
N ASN A 147 -9.92 6.81 -4.83
CA ASN A 147 -8.69 7.57 -4.57
C ASN A 147 -7.43 6.72 -4.75
N MET A 148 -7.51 5.40 -4.56
CA MET A 148 -6.39 4.48 -4.85
C MET A 148 -6.04 4.50 -6.34
N MET A 149 -7.05 4.59 -7.22
CA MET A 149 -6.86 4.67 -8.67
C MET A 149 -6.30 6.03 -9.11
N GLU A 150 -6.42 7.06 -8.27
CA GLU A 150 -5.86 8.39 -8.53
C GLU A 150 -4.41 8.55 -8.03
N VAL A 151 -3.87 7.52 -7.36
CA VAL A 151 -2.47 7.54 -6.90
C VAL A 151 -1.52 7.62 -8.08
N LYS A 152 -0.74 8.70 -8.13
CA LYS A 152 0.30 8.91 -9.14
C LYS A 152 1.52 8.08 -8.79
N LEU A 153 1.79 7.05 -9.59
CA LEU A 153 2.99 6.22 -9.44
C LEU A 153 4.25 7.05 -9.69
N THR A 154 5.19 6.96 -8.75
CA THR A 154 6.45 7.70 -8.75
C THR A 154 7.62 6.89 -9.28
N GLY A 155 7.45 5.57 -9.39
CA GLY A 155 8.53 4.62 -9.70
C GLY A 155 9.38 4.25 -8.49
N ASN A 156 9.05 4.77 -7.29
CA ASN A 156 9.58 4.26 -6.03
C ASN A 156 8.54 3.31 -5.40
N PRO A 157 8.81 1.99 -5.37
CA PRO A 157 7.83 1.01 -4.94
C PRO A 157 7.41 1.19 -3.47
N ASN A 158 8.30 1.70 -2.61
CA ASN A 158 7.95 1.98 -1.21
C ASN A 158 6.94 3.14 -1.12
N VAL A 159 7.13 4.21 -1.90
CA VAL A 159 6.22 5.36 -1.93
C VAL A 159 4.89 4.96 -2.55
N ASP A 160 4.93 4.24 -3.67
CA ASP A 160 3.74 3.85 -4.42
C ASP A 160 2.86 2.87 -3.62
N PHE A 161 3.49 1.89 -2.93
CA PHE A 161 2.77 0.97 -2.03
C PHE A 161 2.09 1.72 -0.88
N VAL A 162 2.84 2.55 -0.16
CA VAL A 162 2.28 3.28 1.00
C VAL A 162 1.21 4.28 0.55
N ALA A 163 1.39 4.95 -0.58
CA ALA A 163 0.41 5.88 -1.12
C ALA A 163 -0.89 5.18 -1.56
N GLY A 164 -0.79 3.98 -2.14
CA GLY A 164 -1.96 3.17 -2.51
C GLY A 164 -2.66 2.50 -1.33
N MET A 165 -1.91 2.05 -0.33
CA MET A 165 -2.47 1.33 0.81
C MET A 165 -3.24 2.26 1.77
N ILE A 166 -2.97 3.57 1.77
CA ILE A 166 -3.76 4.53 2.57
C ILE A 166 -5.25 4.57 2.16
N PRO A 167 -5.63 4.90 0.92
CA PRO A 167 -7.04 4.93 0.52
C PRO A 167 -7.67 3.53 0.61
N HIS A 168 -6.90 2.46 0.37
CA HIS A 168 -7.35 1.10 0.61
C HIS A 168 -7.80 0.89 2.07
N HIS A 169 -6.95 1.26 3.03
CA HIS A 169 -7.31 1.15 4.45
C HIS A 169 -8.42 2.11 4.89
N GLU A 170 -8.42 3.34 4.35
CA GLU A 170 -9.49 4.30 4.64
C GLU A 170 -10.86 3.78 4.18
N ALA A 171 -10.93 3.04 3.08
CA ALA A 171 -12.17 2.42 2.62
C ALA A 171 -12.66 1.31 3.57
N ALA A 172 -11.78 0.46 4.08
CA ALA A 172 -12.17 -0.56 5.07
C ALA A 172 -12.63 0.06 6.41
N VAL A 173 -11.99 1.14 6.86
CA VAL A 173 -12.45 1.91 8.03
C VAL A 173 -13.85 2.48 7.76
N GLU A 174 -14.07 3.10 6.61
CA GLU A 174 -15.39 3.64 6.24
C GLU A 174 -16.46 2.55 6.16
N MET A 175 -16.15 1.38 5.58
CA MET A 175 -17.08 0.25 5.56
C MET A 175 -17.52 -0.11 6.98
N ALA A 176 -16.55 -0.29 7.89
CA ALA A 176 -16.80 -0.69 9.26
C ALA A 176 -17.58 0.39 10.03
N GLU A 177 -17.20 1.66 9.92
CA GLU A 177 -17.86 2.76 10.63
C GLU A 177 -19.30 2.99 10.16
N VAL A 178 -19.55 2.95 8.84
CA VAL A 178 -20.90 3.15 8.28
C VAL A 178 -21.85 2.04 8.71
N ILE A 179 -21.39 0.78 8.72
CA ILE A 179 -22.27 -0.36 9.01
C ILE A 179 -22.42 -0.63 10.51
N MET A 180 -21.48 -0.18 11.35
CA MET A 180 -21.42 -0.46 12.79
C MET A 180 -22.76 -0.29 13.53
N PRO A 181 -23.55 0.78 13.31
CA PRO A 181 -24.83 0.96 14.01
C PRO A 181 -25.88 -0.11 13.67
N TYR A 182 -25.72 -0.79 12.54
CA TYR A 182 -26.71 -1.72 11.98
C TYR A 182 -26.37 -3.18 12.24
N LEU A 183 -25.10 -3.49 12.51
CA LEU A 183 -24.64 -4.84 12.85
C LEU A 183 -25.48 -5.45 13.99
N LYS A 184 -25.87 -6.71 13.82
CA LYS A 184 -26.66 -7.48 14.79
C LYS A 184 -25.79 -8.49 15.52
N ASP A 185 -24.83 -9.09 14.83
CA ASP A 185 -23.96 -10.12 15.39
C ASP A 185 -22.82 -9.51 16.20
N GLN A 186 -22.60 -10.05 17.41
CA GLN A 186 -21.59 -9.52 18.32
C GLN A 186 -20.16 -9.81 17.84
N SER A 187 -19.93 -10.95 17.17
CA SER A 187 -18.62 -11.27 16.60
C SER A 187 -18.30 -10.35 15.42
N THR A 188 -19.28 -10.00 14.60
CA THR A 188 -19.11 -9.02 13.52
C THR A 188 -18.81 -7.62 14.04
N LYS A 189 -19.46 -7.17 15.13
CA LYS A 189 -19.14 -5.89 15.79
C LYS A 189 -17.70 -5.85 16.32
N THR A 190 -17.27 -6.94 16.96
CA THR A 190 -15.89 -7.07 17.45
C THR A 190 -14.92 -7.02 16.29
N PHE A 191 -15.16 -7.80 15.24
CA PHE A 191 -14.34 -7.82 14.03
C PHE A 191 -14.23 -6.43 13.37
N ALA A 192 -15.35 -5.73 13.18
CA ALA A 192 -15.37 -4.37 12.63
C ALA A 192 -14.57 -3.37 13.51
N THR A 193 -14.69 -3.49 14.84
CA THR A 193 -13.94 -2.64 15.79
C THR A 193 -12.44 -2.90 15.71
N ASP A 194 -12.05 -4.17 15.59
CA ASP A 194 -10.64 -4.57 15.50
C ASP A 194 -10.01 -4.09 14.18
N ILE A 195 -10.75 -4.19 13.06
CA ILE A 195 -10.35 -3.60 11.77
C ILE A 195 -10.08 -2.10 11.91
N VAL A 196 -11.06 -1.34 12.44
CA VAL A 196 -10.93 0.12 12.58
C VAL A 196 -9.69 0.46 13.40
N LYS A 197 -9.49 -0.21 14.53
CA LYS A 197 -8.35 0.05 15.40
C LYS A 197 -7.01 -0.27 14.75
N ALA A 198 -6.90 -1.42 14.10
CA ALA A 198 -5.66 -1.86 13.44
C ALA A 198 -5.33 -0.94 12.26
N GLN A 199 -6.29 -0.71 11.37
CA GLN A 199 -6.07 0.03 10.15
C GLN A 199 -5.85 1.53 10.40
N LEU A 200 -6.49 2.14 11.41
CA LEU A 200 -6.16 3.52 11.80
C LEU A 200 -4.72 3.67 12.29
N LYS A 201 -4.17 2.66 12.99
CA LYS A 201 -2.77 2.66 13.42
C LYS A 201 -1.84 2.56 12.21
N GLU A 202 -2.16 1.70 11.25
CA GLU A 202 -1.38 1.53 10.01
C GLU A 202 -1.45 2.78 9.13
N ILE A 203 -2.63 3.40 8.98
CA ILE A 203 -2.79 4.69 8.29
C ILE A 203 -1.92 5.77 8.94
N ALA A 204 -1.90 5.85 10.28
CA ALA A 204 -1.08 6.84 10.99
C ALA A 204 0.43 6.62 10.72
N PHE A 205 0.87 5.35 10.72
CA PHE A 205 2.23 5.00 10.32
C PHE A 205 2.52 5.42 8.88
N MET A 206 1.68 5.01 7.92
CA MET A 206 1.85 5.27 6.50
C MET A 206 1.89 6.77 6.17
N LYS A 207 0.98 7.56 6.74
CA LYS A 207 0.96 9.02 6.58
C LYS A 207 2.22 9.68 7.17
N THR A 208 2.70 9.19 8.31
CA THR A 208 3.95 9.69 8.92
C THR A 208 5.16 9.33 8.06
N TRP A 209 5.22 8.09 7.58
CA TRP A 209 6.30 7.61 6.74
C TRP A 209 6.34 8.36 5.40
N LEU A 210 5.21 8.57 4.73
CA LEU A 210 5.16 9.34 3.48
C LEU A 210 5.61 10.78 3.68
N LYS A 211 5.19 11.44 4.77
CA LYS A 211 5.61 12.81 5.06
C LYS A 211 7.14 12.93 5.20
N ALA A 212 7.79 11.89 5.71
CA ALA A 212 9.24 11.88 5.89
C ALA A 212 10.03 11.42 4.65
N ASN A 213 9.44 10.57 3.80
CA ASN A 213 10.18 9.83 2.77
C ASN A 213 9.70 10.04 1.34
N ALA A 214 8.48 10.56 1.12
CA ALA A 214 8.05 10.90 -0.22
C ALA A 214 8.93 12.05 -0.72
N PRO A 215 9.52 11.95 -1.93
CA PRO A 215 10.20 13.10 -2.53
C PRO A 215 9.20 14.23 -2.47
N ALA A 216 9.57 15.37 -1.86
CA ALA A 216 8.69 16.51 -1.67
C ALA A 216 7.86 16.65 -2.94
N MET A 217 6.57 16.30 -2.90
CA MET A 217 5.71 16.31 -4.08
C MET A 217 5.96 17.66 -4.69
N GLN A 218 6.69 17.66 -5.82
CA GLN A 218 7.42 18.84 -6.24
C GLN A 218 6.37 19.94 -6.22
N LYS A 219 6.59 20.99 -5.42
CA LYS A 219 5.83 22.22 -5.63
C LYS A 219 6.21 22.59 -7.05
N ILE A 220 5.40 22.15 -8.01
CA ILE A 220 5.42 22.69 -9.35
C ILE A 220 4.88 24.09 -9.10
N THR A 221 5.80 25.00 -8.77
CA THR A 221 5.57 26.43 -8.93
C THR A 221 4.96 26.58 -10.32
N PRO A 222 3.78 27.18 -10.48
CA PRO A 222 3.21 27.38 -11.79
C PRO A 222 4.25 28.14 -12.62
N THR A 223 4.86 27.48 -13.60
CA THR A 223 5.59 28.22 -14.62
C THR A 223 4.55 29.07 -15.32
N LYS A 224 4.83 30.36 -15.38
CA LYS A 224 3.95 31.45 -15.84
C LYS A 224 3.50 31.33 -17.32
N ASP A 225 3.80 30.23 -17.99
CA ASP A 225 3.62 30.10 -19.42
C ASP A 225 2.64 28.98 -19.76
N MET A 226 1.36 29.13 -19.37
CA MET A 226 0.21 28.62 -20.13
C MET A 226 -0.97 29.58 -19.96
N ALA A 227 -0.78 30.79 -20.48
CA ALA A 227 -1.90 31.54 -21.01
C ALA A 227 -2.32 30.86 -22.32
N GLY A 228 -3.56 30.39 -22.37
CA GLY A 228 -4.20 29.93 -23.60
C GLY A 228 -4.40 28.42 -23.63
N HIS A 229 -5.59 27.98 -23.22
CA HIS A 229 -6.53 27.33 -24.14
C HIS A 229 -7.91 27.37 -23.48
N ASP A 230 -8.70 28.36 -23.90
CA ASP A 230 -10.14 28.35 -23.73
C ASP A 230 -10.71 27.25 -24.61
N HIS A 231 -11.59 26.41 -24.07
CA HIS A 231 -12.58 25.73 -24.88
C HIS A 231 -13.95 25.77 -24.22
N HIS A 232 -14.85 26.36 -24.99
CA HIS A 232 -16.30 26.27 -24.93
C HIS A 232 -16.82 24.83 -24.92
#